data_AF-A0A091BJZ6-F1
#
_entry.id   AF-A0A091BJZ6-F1
#
_cell.length_a   1.000
_cell.length_b   1.000
_cell.length_c   1.000
_cell.angle_alpha   90.00
_cell.angle_beta   90.00
_cell.angle_gamma   90.00
#
_symmetry.space_group_name_H-M   'P 1'
#
loop_
_entity.id
_entity.type
_entity.pdbx_description
1 polymer ?
#
loop_
_entity_poly.entity_id
_entity_poly.type
_entity_poly.pdbx_seq_one_letter_code
_entity_poly.pdbx_strand_id
1 'polypeptide(L)'
;MNAATLEWLLRGFGVAWIVGSGIAFHKAREAALIDKLLGALSGTPEDPLVTRFQFVGSALTLASGVGLVLATAWALVPLGLLVASQLVYFALVRRKRARAQTPETREEARVQPATRRAFWLSLLVTFATGVAVWLGRFSG
;
A
#
# COMPACT_ATOMS: atom_id res chain seq x y z
N MET A 1 26.27 -8.22 -5.92
CA MET A 1 25.88 -6.97 -5.24
C MET A 1 26.36 -7.06 -3.80
N ASN A 2 27.10 -6.08 -3.29
CA ASN A 2 27.56 -6.11 -1.90
C ASN A 2 26.47 -5.56 -0.96
N ALA A 3 26.56 -5.87 0.34
CA ALA A 3 25.54 -5.50 1.32
C ALA A 3 25.37 -3.98 1.51
N ALA A 4 26.43 -3.19 1.28
CA ALA A 4 26.36 -1.73 1.32
C ALA A 4 25.57 -1.15 0.14
N THR A 5 25.71 -1.73 -1.06
CA THR A 5 24.91 -1.35 -2.23
C THR A 5 23.43 -1.59 -1.97
N LEU A 6 23.06 -2.73 -1.35
CA LEU A 6 21.67 -3.02 -1.00
C LEU A 6 21.08 -1.97 -0.05
N GLU A 7 21.82 -1.60 1.00
CA GLU A 7 21.40 -0.57 1.95
C GLU A 7 21.13 0.76 1.25
N TRP A 8 22.08 1.28 0.47
CA TRP A 8 21.92 2.54 -0.24
C TRP A 8 20.77 2.52 -1.25
N LEU A 9 20.57 1.40 -1.95
CA LEU A 9 19.41 1.23 -2.83
C LEU A 9 18.09 1.28 -2.05
N LEU A 10 18.01 0.61 -0.90
CA LEU A 10 16.81 0.63 -0.05
C LEU A 10 16.55 2.02 0.53
N ARG A 11 17.59 2.75 0.96
CA ARG A 11 17.48 4.12 1.47
C ARG A 11 17.00 5.08 0.37
N GLY A 12 17.62 5.02 -0.81
CA GLY A 12 17.22 5.82 -1.97
C GLY A 12 15.79 5.49 -2.41
N PHE A 13 15.43 4.22 -2.42
CA PHE A 13 14.07 3.78 -2.67
C PHE A 13 13.10 4.31 -1.61
N GLY A 14 13.49 4.32 -0.33
CA GLY A 14 12.71 4.88 0.76
C GLY A 14 12.31 6.34 0.54
N VAL A 15 13.18 7.16 -0.06
CA VAL A 15 12.85 8.54 -0.46
C VAL A 15 11.73 8.56 -1.50
N ALA A 16 11.86 7.76 -2.56
CA ALA A 16 10.82 7.64 -3.59
C ALA A 16 9.51 7.07 -3.01
N TRP A 17 9.61 6.17 -2.03
CA TRP A 17 8.49 5.55 -1.32
C TRP A 17 7.70 6.58 -0.49
N ILE A 18 8.40 7.46 0.22
CA ILE A 18 7.81 8.58 0.95
C ILE A 18 7.07 9.53 0.00
N VAL A 19 7.71 9.93 -1.10
CA VAL A 19 7.12 10.83 -2.09
C VAL A 19 5.87 10.19 -2.72
N GLY A 20 5.99 8.92 -3.13
CA GLY A 20 4.87 8.16 -3.70
C GLY A 20 3.70 8.05 -2.72
N SER A 21 3.99 7.87 -1.43
CA SER A 21 2.98 7.86 -0.38
C SER A 21 2.26 9.20 -0.23
N GLY A 22 2.99 10.32 -0.31
CA GLY A 22 2.38 11.66 -0.25
C GLY A 22 1.41 11.89 -1.41
N ILE A 23 1.81 11.49 -2.62
CA ILE A 23 0.96 11.57 -3.82
C ILE A 23 -0.27 10.67 -3.67
N ALA A 24 -0.09 9.42 -3.22
CA ALA A 24 -1.19 8.48 -3.01
C ALA A 24 -2.20 8.99 -1.96
N PHE A 25 -1.70 9.56 -0.86
CA PHE A 25 -2.54 10.16 0.17
C PHE A 25 -3.33 11.37 -0.35
N HIS A 26 -2.70 12.23 -1.16
CA HIS A 26 -3.37 13.37 -1.77
C HIS A 26 -4.50 12.91 -2.72
N LYS A 27 -4.22 11.94 -3.59
CA LYS A 27 -5.22 11.37 -4.49
C LYS A 27 -6.36 10.67 -3.75
N ALA A 28 -6.07 9.96 -2.66
CA ALA A 28 -7.09 9.34 -1.83
C ALA A 28 -8.01 10.39 -1.19
N ARG A 29 -7.47 11.55 -0.80
CA ARG A 29 -8.25 12.67 -0.28
C ARG A 29 -9.11 13.32 -1.37
N GLU A 30 -8.55 13.56 -2.55
CA GLU A 30 -9.30 14.13 -3.67
C GLU A 30 -10.46 13.23 -4.09
N ALA A 31 -10.20 11.92 -4.24
CA ALA A 31 -11.24 10.94 -4.56
C ALA A 31 -12.36 10.94 -3.50
N ALA A 32 -11.99 10.89 -2.22
CA ALA A 32 -12.97 10.92 -1.12
C ALA A 32 -13.78 12.24 -1.05
N LEU A 33 -13.25 13.35 -1.55
CA LEU A 33 -13.97 14.63 -1.61
C LEU A 33 -14.92 14.66 -2.81
N ILE A 34 -14.44 14.27 -4.00
CA ILE A 34 -15.24 14.22 -5.22
C ILE A 34 -16.41 13.23 -5.05
N ASP A 35 -16.15 12.06 -4.48
CA ASP A 35 -17.18 11.03 -4.28
C ASP A 35 -18.19 11.42 -3.19
N LYS A 36 -17.81 12.23 -2.19
CA LYS A 36 -18.78 12.83 -1.26
C LYS A 36 -19.70 13.82 -1.96
N LEU A 37 -19.17 14.65 -2.85
CA LEU A 37 -19.94 15.63 -3.61
C LEU A 37 -20.86 14.93 -4.62
N LEU A 38 -20.33 13.94 -5.35
CA LEU A 38 -21.10 13.14 -6.31
C LEU A 38 -22.11 12.26 -5.61
N GLY A 39 -21.76 11.54 -4.54
CA GLY A 39 -22.67 10.70 -3.78
C GLY A 39 -23.83 11.48 -3.16
N ALA A 40 -23.62 12.74 -2.77
CA ALA A 40 -24.68 13.64 -2.34
C ALA A 40 -25.64 14.04 -3.49
N LEU A 41 -25.16 14.03 -4.74
CA LEU A 41 -25.92 14.38 -5.94
C LEU A 41 -26.54 13.16 -6.64
N SER A 42 -25.92 11.97 -6.57
CA SER A 42 -26.25 10.77 -7.35
C SER A 42 -26.79 9.61 -6.51
N GLY A 43 -26.76 9.69 -5.18
CA GLY A 43 -27.28 8.65 -4.29
C GLY A 43 -26.48 7.34 -4.29
N THR A 44 -25.29 7.30 -4.88
CA THR A 44 -24.39 6.14 -4.90
C THR A 44 -23.18 6.41 -4.01
N PRO A 45 -23.25 6.09 -2.70
CA PRO A 45 -22.14 6.37 -1.78
C PRO A 45 -20.90 5.51 -2.08
N GLU A 46 -19.72 6.13 -1.92
CA GLU A 46 -18.41 5.48 -2.02
C GLU A 46 -18.31 4.25 -1.10
N ASP A 47 -17.57 3.22 -1.52
CA ASP A 47 -17.25 2.07 -0.67
C ASP A 47 -16.22 2.47 0.40
N PRO A 48 -16.63 2.66 1.68
CA PRO A 48 -15.73 3.14 2.73
C PRO A 48 -14.55 2.20 2.97
N LEU A 49 -14.64 0.95 2.51
CA LEU A 49 -13.54 0.00 2.53
C LEU A 49 -12.36 0.48 1.68
N VAL A 50 -12.63 0.98 0.47
CA VAL A 50 -11.59 1.39 -0.49
C VAL A 50 -10.87 2.63 0.03
N THR A 51 -11.62 3.63 0.49
CA THR A 51 -11.08 4.86 1.09
C THR A 51 -10.19 4.54 2.28
N ARG A 52 -10.70 3.76 3.26
CA ARG A 52 -9.94 3.37 4.46
C ARG A 52 -8.69 2.58 4.10
N PHE A 53 -8.79 1.68 3.14
CA PHE A 53 -7.65 0.91 2.65
C PHE A 53 -6.56 1.81 2.04
N GLN A 54 -6.93 2.79 1.21
CA GLN A 54 -5.97 3.74 0.64
C GLN A 54 -5.29 4.60 1.71
N PHE A 55 -6.04 5.05 2.71
CA PHE A 55 -5.49 5.80 3.85
C PHE A 55 -4.49 4.95 4.66
N VAL A 56 -4.88 3.74 5.05
CA VAL A 56 -4.01 2.81 5.80
C VAL A 56 -2.78 2.46 4.98
N GLY A 57 -2.94 2.13 3.70
CA GLY A 57 -1.85 1.82 2.79
C GLY A 57 -0.86 2.98 2.66
N SER A 58 -1.35 4.22 2.53
CA SER A 58 -0.49 5.40 2.49
C SER A 58 0.26 5.61 3.81
N ALA A 59 -0.42 5.54 4.96
CA ALA A 59 0.23 5.71 6.26
C ALA A 59 1.33 4.67 6.53
N LEU A 60 1.12 3.42 6.09
CA LEU A 60 2.12 2.36 6.19
C LEU A 60 3.26 2.53 5.17
N THR A 61 2.97 3.05 3.96
CA THR A 61 3.96 3.33 2.91
C THR A 61 4.93 4.44 3.35
N LEU A 62 4.45 5.67 3.60
CA LEU A 62 4.57 6.26 4.93
C LEU A 62 5.79 5.91 5.81
N ALA A 63 5.42 5.28 6.93
CA ALA A 63 6.30 4.81 7.98
C ALA A 63 7.37 3.84 7.47
N SER A 64 7.06 2.95 6.52
CA SER A 64 8.07 2.05 5.96
C SER A 64 9.14 2.81 5.17
N GLY A 65 8.77 3.83 4.40
CA GLY A 65 9.71 4.67 3.67
C GLY A 65 10.67 5.40 4.61
N VAL A 66 10.15 5.96 5.71
CA VAL A 66 10.99 6.56 6.76
C VAL A 66 11.95 5.52 7.35
N GLY A 67 11.44 4.34 7.69
CA GLY A 67 12.28 3.25 8.21
C GLY A 67 13.38 2.83 7.23
N LEU A 68 13.08 2.78 5.92
CA LEU A 68 14.06 2.47 4.88
C LEU A 68 15.14 3.56 4.78
N VAL A 69 14.77 4.84 4.77
CA VAL A 69 15.73 5.97 4.72
C VAL A 69 16.65 5.99 5.93
N LEU A 70 16.12 5.68 7.10
CA LEU A 70 16.89 5.60 8.34
C LEU A 70 17.68 4.30 8.48
N ALA A 71 17.51 3.36 7.55
CA ALA A 71 18.11 2.02 7.61
C ALA A 71 17.85 1.33 8.95
N THR A 72 16.61 1.41 9.45
CA THR A 72 16.23 0.78 10.74
C THR A 72 15.50 -0.54 10.51
N ALA A 73 15.82 -1.56 11.32
CA ALA A 73 15.11 -2.83 11.32
C ALA A 73 13.61 -2.66 11.61
N TRP A 74 13.22 -1.56 12.28
CA TRP A 74 11.83 -1.22 12.53
C TRP A 74 11.02 -1.05 11.24
N ALA A 75 11.64 -0.76 10.09
CA ALA A 75 10.99 -0.67 8.78
C ALA A 75 10.17 -1.93 8.41
N LEU A 76 10.57 -3.10 8.92
CA LEU A 76 9.86 -4.36 8.70
C LEU A 76 8.46 -4.39 9.30
N VAL A 77 8.22 -3.66 10.39
CA VAL A 77 6.90 -3.62 11.05
C VAL A 77 5.84 -2.98 10.14
N PRO A 78 5.99 -1.72 9.67
CA PRO A 78 5.03 -1.13 8.74
C PRO A 78 5.02 -1.84 7.37
N LEU A 79 6.13 -2.42 6.89
CA LEU A 79 6.15 -3.21 5.66
C LEU A 79 5.30 -4.49 5.79
N GLY A 80 5.46 -5.23 6.88
CA GLY A 80 4.66 -6.41 7.17
C GLY A 80 3.17 -6.08 7.30
N LEU A 81 2.84 -5.01 8.01
CA LEU A 81 1.47 -4.50 8.11
C LEU A 81 0.92 -4.05 6.74
N LEU A 82 1.74 -3.44 5.89
CA LEU A 82 1.34 -3.01 4.54
C LEU A 82 0.94 -4.23 3.70
N VAL A 83 1.79 -5.26 3.66
CA VAL A 83 1.50 -6.52 2.97
C VAL A 83 0.25 -7.19 3.54
N ALA A 84 0.12 -7.27 4.86
CA ALA A 84 -1.05 -7.84 5.52
C ALA A 84 -2.35 -7.08 5.17
N SER A 85 -2.30 -5.74 5.16
CA SER A 85 -3.46 -4.90 4.81
C SER A 85 -3.92 -5.14 3.36
N GLN A 86 -2.98 -5.33 2.43
CA GLN A 86 -3.26 -5.63 1.03
C GLN A 86 -3.88 -7.03 0.87
N LEU A 87 -3.40 -8.02 1.63
CA LEU A 87 -4.00 -9.36 1.65
C LEU A 87 -5.44 -9.33 2.18
N VAL A 88 -5.68 -8.62 3.29
CA VAL A 88 -7.03 -8.44 3.85
C VAL A 88 -7.94 -7.79 2.81
N TYR A 89 -7.48 -6.71 2.15
CA TYR A 89 -8.23 -6.06 1.08
C TYR A 89 -8.57 -7.02 -0.06
N PHE A 90 -7.60 -7.79 -0.56
CA PHE A 90 -7.86 -8.78 -1.61
C PHE A 90 -8.85 -9.87 -1.17
N ALA A 91 -8.78 -10.32 0.09
CA ALA A 91 -9.74 -11.28 0.62
C ALA A 91 -11.16 -10.69 0.66
N LEU A 92 -11.31 -9.44 1.11
CA LEU A 92 -12.59 -8.74 1.17
C LEU A 92 -13.17 -8.50 -0.23
N VAL A 93 -12.36 -8.03 -1.18
CA VAL A 93 -12.80 -7.83 -2.58
C VAL A 93 -13.17 -9.16 -3.22
N ARG A 94 -12.40 -10.23 -2.99
CA ARG A 94 -12.74 -11.57 -3.49
C ARG A 94 -14.07 -12.08 -2.91
N ARG A 95 -14.33 -11.82 -1.62
CA ARG A 95 -15.62 -12.14 -0.98
C ARG A 95 -16.76 -11.32 -1.57
N LYS A 96 -16.58 -10.01 -1.81
CA LYS A 96 -17.58 -9.16 -2.48
C LYS A 96 -17.89 -9.67 -3.88
N ARG A 97 -16.86 -10.00 -4.67
CA ARG A 97 -17.03 -10.55 -6.03
C ARG A 97 -17.74 -11.90 -6.05
N ALA A 98 -17.50 -12.76 -5.07
CA ALA A 98 -18.20 -14.05 -4.96
C ALA A 98 -19.70 -13.89 -4.61
N ARG A 99 -20.06 -12.82 -3.91
CA ARG A 99 -21.45 -12.51 -3.53
C ARG A 99 -22.21 -11.69 -4.59
N ALA A 100 -21.52 -11.12 -5.57
CA ALA A 100 -22.12 -10.34 -6.64
C ALA A 100 -22.94 -11.24 -7.58
N GLN A 101 -24.25 -10.95 -7.64
CA GLN A 101 -25.24 -11.71 -8.41
C GLN A 101 -25.35 -11.24 -9.86
N THR A 102 -24.95 -10.00 -10.17
CA THR A 102 -25.01 -9.42 -11.53
C THR A 102 -23.61 -9.30 -12.16
N PRO A 103 -23.50 -9.40 -13.50
CA PRO A 103 -22.22 -9.24 -14.19
C PRO A 103 -21.59 -7.84 -14.00
N GLU A 104 -22.38 -6.77 -13.93
CA GLU A 104 -21.91 -5.40 -13.67
C GLU A 104 -21.27 -5.26 -12.28
N THR A 105 -21.92 -5.75 -11.22
CA THR A 105 -21.36 -5.71 -9.85
C THR A 105 -20.12 -6.60 -9.68
N ARG A 106 -19.92 -7.60 -10.55
CA ARG A 106 -18.69 -8.41 -10.58
C ARG A 106 -17.50 -7.69 -11.23
N GLU A 107 -17.75 -6.77 -12.16
CA GLU A 107 -16.71 -5.96 -12.78
C GLU A 107 -16.26 -4.83 -11.86
N GLU A 108 -17.19 -4.18 -11.17
CA GLU A 108 -16.88 -3.18 -10.14
C GLU A 108 -16.10 -3.77 -8.95
N ALA A 109 -16.39 -5.02 -8.57
CA ALA A 109 -15.69 -5.75 -7.51
C ALA A 109 -14.33 -6.35 -7.96
N ARG A 110 -13.64 -5.75 -8.94
CA ARG A 110 -12.33 -6.19 -9.41
C ARG A 110 -11.22 -5.37 -8.75
N VAL A 111 -10.21 -6.08 -8.23
CA VAL A 111 -8.99 -5.43 -7.73
C VAL A 111 -8.31 -4.67 -8.88
N GLN A 112 -8.06 -3.38 -8.66
CA GLN A 112 -7.38 -2.54 -9.64
C GLN A 112 -5.96 -3.07 -9.93
N PRO A 113 -5.49 -3.02 -11.20
CA PRO A 113 -4.15 -3.46 -11.56
C PRO A 113 -3.04 -2.75 -10.78
N ALA A 114 -3.24 -1.47 -10.47
CA ALA A 114 -2.32 -0.67 -9.67
C ALA A 114 -2.11 -1.27 -8.26
N THR A 115 -3.19 -1.70 -7.60
CA THR A 115 -3.12 -2.32 -6.26
C THR A 115 -2.35 -3.65 -6.30
N ARG A 116 -2.49 -4.43 -7.38
CA ARG A 116 -1.72 -5.67 -7.54
C ARG A 116 -0.23 -5.42 -7.72
N ARG A 117 0.14 -4.41 -8.52
CA ARG A 117 1.55 -4.01 -8.69
C ARG A 117 2.14 -3.50 -7.38
N ALA A 118 1.38 -2.68 -6.63
CA ALA A 118 1.78 -2.19 -5.32
C ALA A 118 2.03 -3.33 -4.31
N PHE A 119 1.24 -4.42 -4.38
CA PHE A 119 1.45 -5.60 -3.54
C PHE A 119 2.74 -6.36 -3.89
N TRP A 120 3.04 -6.56 -5.17
CA TRP A 120 4.30 -7.20 -5.56
C TRP A 120 5.51 -6.36 -5.17
N LEU A 121 5.40 -5.04 -5.33
CA LEU A 121 6.46 -4.12 -4.94
C LEU A 121 6.66 -4.11 -3.42
N SER A 122 5.58 -4.08 -2.63
CA SER A 122 5.69 -4.16 -1.17
C SER A 122 6.30 -5.49 -0.71
N LEU A 123 5.95 -6.62 -1.33
CA LEU A 123 6.59 -7.92 -1.05
C LEU A 123 8.08 -7.91 -1.37
N LEU A 124 8.48 -7.40 -2.54
CA LEU A 124 9.88 -7.32 -2.95
C LEU A 124 10.69 -6.48 -1.97
N VAL A 125 10.16 -5.31 -1.59
CA VAL A 125 10.81 -4.38 -0.66
C VAL A 125 10.89 -5.00 0.73
N THR A 126 9.83 -5.67 1.20
CA THR A 126 9.83 -6.40 2.47
C THR A 126 10.92 -7.48 2.51
N PHE A 127 11.00 -8.29 1.45
CA PHE A 127 12.03 -9.33 1.34
C PHE A 127 13.44 -8.74 1.31
N ALA A 128 13.68 -7.73 0.47
CA ALA A 128 14.98 -7.07 0.36
C ALA A 128 15.40 -6.41 1.69
N THR A 129 14.45 -5.83 2.43
CA THR A 129 14.68 -5.25 3.75
C THR A 129 15.00 -6.34 4.77
N GLY A 130 14.30 -7.47 4.74
CA GLY A 130 14.61 -8.63 5.59
C GLY A 130 16.03 -9.16 5.37
N VAL A 131 16.48 -9.22 4.11
CA VAL A 131 17.86 -9.56 3.78
C VAL A 131 18.84 -8.53 4.34
N ALA A 132 18.56 -7.23 4.23
CA ALA A 132 19.42 -6.18 4.76
C ALA A 132 19.54 -6.22 6.30
N VAL A 133 18.44 -6.49 7.01
CA VAL A 133 18.43 -6.71 8.46
C VAL A 133 19.23 -7.95 8.83
N TRP A 134 19.03 -9.07 8.14
CA TRP A 134 19.77 -10.31 8.39
C TRP A 134 21.29 -10.16 8.18
N LEU A 135 21.69 -9.34 7.21
CA LEU A 135 23.10 -8.98 6.96
C LEU A 135 23.66 -7.93 7.93
N GLY A 136 22.88 -7.49 8.92
CA GLY A 136 23.29 -6.50 9.92
C GLY A 136 23.47 -5.07 9.38
N ARG A 137 22.85 -4.74 8.25
CA ARG A 137 22.93 -3.38 7.64
C ARG A 137 21.90 -2.43 8.19
N PHE A 138 20.80 -2.98 8.70
CA PHE A 138 19.75 -2.21 9.32
C PHE A 138 19.85 -2.40 10.83
N SER A 139 20.04 -1.31 11.57
CA SER A 139 20.17 -1.33 13.02
C SER A 139 18.79 -1.24 13.70
N GLY A 140 18.69 -1.87 14.87
CA GLY A 140 17.54 -1.77 15.77
C GLY A 140 17.74 -0.66 16.77
#